data_AF-A0A7K4C953-F1
#
_entry.id   AF-A0A7K4C953-F1
#
_cell.length_a   1.000
_cell.length_b   1.000
_cell.length_c   1.000
_cell.angle_alpha   90.00
_cell.angle_beta   90.00
_cell.angle_gamma   90.00
#
_symmetry.space_group_name_H-M   'P 1'
#
loop_
_entity.id
_entity.type
_entity.pdbx_description
1 polymer ?
#
loop_
_entity_poly.entity_id
_entity_poly.type
_entity_poly.pdbx_seq_one_letter_code
_entity_poly.pdbx_strand_id
1 'polypeptide(L)'
;MMERVGNLESRNLELREQLRQVEADKRYIETQKIRYEREVRKLKSESEQLRSPPLIIGTVTDVVDASRVIVRSSAGPRFLVRSSPSINTEDLKPGARCTLNQQSLAIVELLPSSFDAQVYGMELVDSPHETYA
;
A
#
# COMPACT_ATOMS: atom_id res chain seq x y z
N MET A 1 -52.73 -40.41 -6.97
CA MET A 1 -52.43 -39.68 -5.72
C MET A 1 -51.11 -40.16 -5.11
N MET A 2 -50.89 -41.48 -4.95
CA MET A 2 -49.64 -42.05 -4.42
C MET A 2 -48.37 -41.70 -5.22
N GLU A 3 -48.43 -41.69 -6.55
CA GLU A 3 -47.26 -41.39 -7.40
C GLU A 3 -46.72 -39.95 -7.20
N ARG A 4 -47.63 -39.01 -6.93
CA ARG A 4 -47.27 -37.61 -6.65
C ARG A 4 -46.68 -37.44 -5.25
N VAL A 5 -47.14 -38.24 -4.28
CA VAL A 5 -46.55 -38.30 -2.94
C VAL A 5 -45.14 -38.88 -3.00
N GLY A 6 -44.94 -39.99 -3.71
CA GLY A 6 -43.61 -40.59 -3.87
C GLY A 6 -42.60 -39.66 -4.57
N ASN A 7 -43.01 -38.94 -5.61
CA ASN A 7 -42.15 -37.97 -6.28
C ASN A 7 -41.76 -36.80 -5.35
N LEU A 8 -42.71 -36.32 -4.54
CA LEU A 8 -42.45 -35.27 -3.54
C LEU A 8 -41.52 -35.75 -2.41
N GLU A 9 -41.59 -37.02 -2.02
CA GLU A 9 -40.69 -37.63 -1.05
C GLU A 9 -39.25 -37.74 -1.59
N SER A 10 -39.08 -38.20 -2.83
CA SER A 10 -37.77 -38.25 -3.50
C SER A 10 -37.16 -36.85 -3.65
N ARG A 11 -37.96 -35.86 -4.08
CA ARG A 11 -37.52 -34.46 -4.19
C ARG A 11 -37.11 -33.88 -2.84
N ASN A 12 -37.85 -34.21 -1.78
CA ASN A 12 -37.50 -33.78 -0.41
C ASN A 12 -36.18 -34.38 0.06
N LEU A 13 -35.91 -35.63 -0.27
CA LEU A 13 -34.65 -36.29 0.09
C LEU A 13 -33.46 -35.65 -0.63
N GLU A 14 -33.58 -35.39 -1.93
CA GLU A 14 -32.57 -34.70 -2.73
C GLU A 14 -32.28 -33.29 -2.20
N LEU A 15 -33.33 -32.51 -1.92
CA LEU A 15 -33.19 -31.16 -1.36
C LEU A 15 -32.52 -31.18 0.01
N ARG A 16 -32.79 -32.18 0.86
CA ARG A 16 -32.12 -32.35 2.16
C ARG A 16 -30.64 -32.72 2.04
N GLU A 17 -30.28 -33.50 1.03
CA GLU A 17 -28.88 -33.83 0.75
C GLU A 17 -28.13 -32.59 0.23
N GLN A 18 -28.72 -31.85 -0.71
CA GLN A 18 -28.18 -30.59 -1.20
C GLN A 18 -28.01 -29.56 -0.08
N LEU A 19 -28.98 -29.46 0.83
CA LEU A 19 -28.89 -28.55 1.97
C LEU A 19 -27.69 -28.91 2.87
N ARG A 20 -27.50 -30.21 3.16
CA ARG A 20 -26.35 -30.68 3.95
C ARG A 20 -25.02 -30.39 3.26
N GLN A 21 -24.93 -30.59 1.94
CA GLN A 21 -23.73 -30.30 1.18
C GLN A 21 -23.40 -28.80 1.22
N VAL A 22 -24.39 -27.94 0.95
CA VAL A 22 -24.22 -26.49 0.96
C VAL A 22 -23.85 -25.99 2.36
N GLU A 23 -24.42 -26.55 3.43
CA GLU A 23 -24.04 -26.23 4.81
C GLU A 23 -22.59 -26.61 5.13
N ALA A 24 -22.13 -27.77 4.66
CA ALA A 24 -20.75 -28.20 4.81
C ALA A 24 -19.78 -27.27 4.06
N ASP A 25 -20.10 -26.95 2.81
CA ASP A 25 -19.31 -26.03 1.97
C ASP A 25 -19.27 -24.63 2.58
N LYS A 26 -20.39 -24.14 3.11
CA LYS A 26 -20.46 -22.86 3.83
C LYS A 26 -19.50 -22.84 5.01
N ARG A 27 -19.52 -23.87 5.88
CA ARG A 27 -18.62 -23.96 7.03
C ARG A 27 -17.15 -24.02 6.62
N TYR A 28 -16.86 -24.72 5.52
CA TYR A 28 -15.51 -24.78 4.96
C TYR A 28 -15.03 -23.41 4.49
N ILE A 29 -15.86 -22.70 3.70
CA ILE A 29 -15.54 -21.36 3.21
C ILE A 29 -15.38 -20.36 4.36
N GLU A 30 -16.25 -20.41 5.38
CA GLU A 30 -16.13 -19.57 6.58
C GLU A 30 -14.80 -19.79 7.30
N THR A 31 -14.36 -21.05 7.42
CA THR A 31 -13.07 -21.39 8.03
C THR A 31 -11.90 -20.85 7.21
N GLN A 32 -11.94 -21.01 5.87
CA GLN A 32 -10.91 -20.45 4.99
C GLN A 32 -10.89 -18.92 5.04
N LYS A 33 -12.06 -18.28 5.08
CA LYS A 33 -12.16 -16.82 5.23
C LYS A 33 -11.42 -16.35 6.49
N ILE A 34 -11.68 -16.97 7.65
CA ILE A 34 -10.99 -16.63 8.90
C ILE A 34 -9.49 -16.83 8.78
N ARG A 35 -9.04 -17.91 8.13
CA ARG A 35 -7.62 -18.19 7.89
C ARG A 35 -6.98 -17.08 7.05
N TYR A 36 -7.58 -16.71 5.92
CA TYR A 36 -7.07 -15.66 5.05
C TYR A 36 -7.10 -14.29 5.72
N GLU A 37 -8.14 -13.98 6.51
CA GLU A 37 -8.19 -12.73 7.28
C GLU A 37 -7.07 -12.62 8.32
N ARG A 38 -6.64 -13.75 8.92
CA ARG A 38 -5.48 -13.78 9.82
C ARG A 38 -4.18 -13.59 9.04
N GLU A 39 -4.06 -14.22 7.88
CA GLU A 39 -2.88 -14.10 7.02
C GLU A 39 -2.71 -12.66 6.50
N VAL A 40 -3.80 -12.03 6.05
CA VAL A 40 -3.81 -10.62 5.66
C VAL A 40 -3.40 -9.71 6.83
N ARG A 41 -3.91 -9.95 8.03
CA ARG A 41 -3.50 -9.18 9.23
C ARG A 41 -2.02 -9.35 9.53
N LYS A 42 -1.49 -10.57 9.43
CA LYS A 42 -0.07 -10.85 9.63
C LYS A 42 0.80 -10.12 8.60
N LEU A 43 0.48 -10.25 7.31
CA LEU A 43 1.23 -9.58 6.23
C LEU A 43 1.16 -8.05 6.36
N LYS A 44 0.01 -7.49 6.78
CA LYS A 44 -0.10 -6.06 7.08
C LYS A 44 0.82 -5.66 8.24
N SER A 45 0.87 -6.44 9.32
CA SER A 45 1.76 -6.14 10.44
C SER A 45 3.24 -6.21 10.07
N GLU A 46 3.64 -7.16 9.22
CA GLU A 46 5.01 -7.26 8.69
C GLU A 46 5.34 -6.07 7.77
N SER A 47 4.39 -5.64 6.92
CA SER A 47 4.53 -4.44 6.10
C SER A 47 4.73 -3.19 6.96
N GLU A 48 3.92 -3.00 8.02
CA GLU A 48 4.08 -1.86 8.93
C GLU A 48 5.42 -1.90 9.68
N GLN A 49 5.90 -3.09 10.05
CA GLN A 49 7.22 -3.24 10.65
C GLN A 49 8.34 -2.78 9.70
N LEU A 50 8.22 -3.03 8.39
CA LEU A 50 9.17 -2.52 7.39
C LEU A 50 9.10 -1.01 7.20
N ARG A 51 7.97 -0.38 7.55
CA ARG A 51 7.78 1.08 7.57
C ARG A 51 8.18 1.71 8.90
N SER A 52 8.44 0.91 9.93
CA SER A 52 8.76 1.42 11.25
C SER A 52 10.11 2.15 11.25
N PRO A 53 10.22 3.27 11.98
CA PRO A 53 11.47 4.01 12.10
C PRO A 53 12.53 3.15 12.83
N PRO A 54 13.83 3.31 12.48
CA PRO A 54 14.39 4.41 11.70
C PRO A 54 14.37 4.16 10.18
N LEU A 55 14.19 5.23 9.40
CA LEU A 55 14.28 5.19 7.93
C LEU A 55 15.41 6.10 7.46
N ILE A 56 16.03 5.74 6.33
CA ILE A 56 17.10 6.56 5.72
C ILE A 56 16.45 7.59 4.80
N ILE A 57 16.79 8.86 4.97
CA ILE A 57 16.34 9.91 4.06
C ILE A 57 17.19 9.87 2.79
N GLY A 58 16.56 10.04 1.63
CA GLY A 58 17.23 10.18 0.35
C GLY A 58 16.48 11.10 -0.60
N THR A 59 17.06 11.29 -1.78
CA THR A 59 16.45 12.04 -2.88
C THR A 59 16.41 11.20 -4.15
N VAL A 60 15.30 11.25 -4.87
CA VAL A 60 15.17 10.63 -6.18
C VAL A 60 16.05 11.40 -7.16
N THR A 61 17.02 10.74 -7.78
CA THR A 61 17.83 11.34 -8.84
C THR A 61 17.13 11.21 -10.19
N ASP A 62 16.66 10.00 -10.50
CA ASP A 62 16.15 9.67 -11.83
C ASP A 62 15.19 8.48 -11.75
N VAL A 63 14.26 8.40 -12.71
CA VAL A 63 13.25 7.34 -12.78
C VAL A 63 13.50 6.56 -14.06
N VAL A 64 13.94 5.30 -13.92
CA VAL A 64 14.20 4.43 -15.07
C VAL A 64 12.88 3.87 -15.59
N ASP A 65 12.05 3.36 -14.68
CA ASP A 65 10.73 2.82 -14.97
C ASP A 65 9.77 3.08 -13.80
N ALA A 66 8.49 2.75 -13.98
CA ALA A 66 7.47 2.82 -12.93
C ALA A 66 7.85 2.06 -11.63
N SER A 67 8.67 1.01 -11.72
CA SER A 67 9.10 0.20 -10.57
C SER A 67 10.56 0.39 -10.15
N ARG A 68 11.38 1.05 -10.96
CA ARG A 68 12.84 1.14 -10.77
C ARG A 68 13.29 2.59 -10.79
N VAL A 69 13.88 3.02 -9.69
CA VAL A 69 14.22 4.43 -9.45
C VAL A 69 15.66 4.51 -8.94
N ILE A 70 16.39 5.51 -9.42
CA ILE A 70 17.72 5.84 -8.91
C ILE A 70 17.57 6.83 -7.77
N VAL A 71 18.01 6.44 -6.58
CA VAL A 71 17.99 7.28 -5.39
C VAL A 71 19.39 7.62 -4.94
N ARG A 72 19.58 8.83 -4.41
CA ARG A 72 20.77 9.23 -3.69
C ARG A 72 20.46 9.16 -2.20
N SER A 73 21.18 8.31 -1.47
CA SER A 73 21.09 8.27 -0.02
C SER A 73 21.71 9.54 0.58
N SER A 74 21.22 9.99 1.74
CA SER A 74 21.89 11.04 2.53
C SER A 74 23.37 10.72 2.82
N ALA A 75 23.75 9.43 2.82
CA ALA A 75 25.13 8.98 2.98
C ALA A 75 26.03 9.25 1.74
N GLY A 76 25.46 9.71 0.61
CA GLY A 76 26.20 10.05 -0.61
C GLY A 76 26.06 9.08 -1.81
N PRO A 77 26.04 7.74 -1.64
CA PRO A 77 26.00 6.84 -2.80
C PRO A 77 24.65 6.83 -3.49
N ARG A 78 24.68 6.44 -4.77
CA ARG A 78 23.50 6.23 -5.61
C ARG A 78 23.16 4.76 -5.70
N PHE A 79 21.87 4.44 -5.57
CA PHE A 79 21.37 3.08 -5.65
C PHE A 79 20.23 3.00 -6.66
N LEU A 80 20.20 1.92 -7.43
CA LEU A 80 19.01 1.52 -8.19
C LEU A 80 18.13 0.69 -7.26
N VAL A 81 16.96 1.24 -6.92
CA VAL A 81 16.06 0.64 -5.93
C VAL A 81 14.68 0.42 -6.55
N ARG A 82 13.95 -0.51 -5.95
CA ARG A 82 12.56 -0.77 -6.34
C ARG A 82 11.62 0.17 -5.59
N SER A 83 10.65 0.75 -6.29
CA SER A 83 9.55 1.50 -5.67
C SER A 83 8.51 0.53 -5.10
N SER A 84 7.96 0.86 -3.94
CA SER A 84 6.82 0.13 -3.38
C SER A 84 5.56 0.36 -4.23
N PRO A 85 4.73 -0.67 -4.49
CA PRO A 85 3.47 -0.51 -5.23
C PRO A 85 2.47 0.45 -4.56
N SER A 86 2.66 0.76 -3.28
CA SER A 86 1.81 1.70 -2.55
C SER A 86 2.06 3.16 -2.91
N ILE A 87 3.09 3.47 -3.70
CA ILE A 87 3.46 4.84 -4.08
C ILE A 87 2.94 5.13 -5.49
N ASN A 88 2.31 6.29 -5.67
CA ASN A 88 1.85 6.73 -6.98
C ASN A 88 3.05 7.08 -7.87
N THR A 89 3.02 6.60 -9.12
CA THR A 89 4.07 6.87 -10.10
C THR A 89 4.14 8.34 -10.50
N GLU A 90 3.05 9.08 -10.36
CA GLU A 90 2.98 10.51 -10.69
C GLU A 90 3.78 11.39 -9.71
N ASP A 91 3.92 10.94 -8.46
CA ASP A 91 4.66 11.64 -7.41
C ASP A 91 6.17 11.31 -7.45
N LEU A 92 6.54 10.22 -8.13
CA LEU A 92 7.93 9.83 -8.36
C LEU A 92 8.56 10.70 -9.44
N LYS A 93 9.02 11.89 -9.03
CA LYS A 93 9.76 12.81 -9.89
C LYS A 93 11.22 12.95 -9.45
N PRO A 94 12.16 13.16 -10.38
CA PRO A 94 13.50 13.61 -10.05
C PRO A 94 13.46 14.81 -9.10
N GLY A 95 14.27 14.77 -8.04
CA GLY A 95 14.30 15.79 -6.99
C GLY A 95 13.34 15.55 -5.81
N ALA A 96 12.41 14.59 -5.92
CA ALA A 96 11.52 14.25 -4.81
C ALA A 96 12.32 13.70 -3.61
N ARG A 97 11.93 14.11 -2.40
CA ARG A 97 12.48 13.56 -1.16
C ARG A 97 11.78 12.25 -0.84
N CYS A 98 12.52 11.24 -0.44
CA CYS A 98 11.97 9.93 -0.14
C CYS A 98 12.60 9.31 1.11
N THR A 99 11.89 8.37 1.72
CA THR A 99 12.41 7.50 2.76
C THR A 99 12.75 6.13 2.18
N LEU A 100 13.88 5.59 2.61
CA LEU A 100 14.40 4.30 2.23
C LEU A 100 14.43 3.39 3.46
N ASN A 101 14.07 2.12 3.28
CA ASN A 101 14.27 1.11 4.30
C ASN A 101 15.78 0.87 4.53
N GLN A 102 16.20 0.66 5.76
CA GLN A 102 17.63 0.45 6.10
C GLN A 102 18.23 -0.82 5.49
N GLN A 103 17.46 -1.91 5.42
CA GLN A 103 17.96 -3.22 4.99
C GLN A 103 17.87 -3.38 3.48
N SER A 104 16.72 -3.04 2.89
CA SER A 104 16.45 -3.27 1.46
C SER A 104 16.73 -2.05 0.58
N LEU A 105 16.91 -0.87 1.17
CA LEU A 105 17.00 0.43 0.47
C LEU A 105 15.78 0.72 -0.43
N ALA A 106 14.68 -0.03 -0.31
CA ALA A 106 13.47 0.20 -1.07
C ALA A 106 12.77 1.49 -0.61
N ILE A 107 12.12 2.17 -1.55
CA ILE A 107 11.36 3.39 -1.26
C ILE A 107 10.10 3.02 -0.49
N VAL A 108 9.97 3.56 0.73
CA VAL A 108 8.84 3.31 1.63
C VAL A 108 7.76 4.37 1.47
N GLU A 109 8.17 5.64 1.49
CA GLU A 109 7.29 6.80 1.44
C GLU A 109 7.99 7.99 0.77
N LEU A 110 7.19 8.86 0.15
CA LEU A 110 7.67 10.14 -0.36
C LEU A 110 7.43 11.22 0.69
N LEU A 111 8.46 12.01 0.97
CA LEU A 111 8.36 13.14 1.88
C LEU A 111 7.86 14.36 1.11
N PRO A 112 7.02 15.21 1.72
CA PRO A 112 6.66 16.49 1.12
C PRO A 112 7.93 17.31 0.86
N SER A 113 7.88 18.16 -0.17
CA SER A 113 8.93 19.13 -0.42
C SER A 113 9.15 19.97 0.84
N SER A 114 10.37 20.00 1.35
CA SER A 114 10.69 20.90 2.45
C SER A 114 10.67 22.33 1.93
N PHE A 115 9.78 23.14 2.49
CA PHE A 115 9.92 24.58 2.46
C PHE A 115 11.10 24.95 3.36
N ASP A 116 12.11 25.58 2.77
CA ASP A 116 13.24 26.07 3.52
C ASP A 116 12.77 27.23 4.41
N ALA A 117 13.01 27.12 5.73
CA ALA A 117 12.61 28.15 6.69
C ALA A 117 13.27 29.51 6.39
N GLN A 118 14.46 29.51 5.77
CA GLN A 118 15.13 30.74 5.35
C GLN A 118 14.43 31.41 4.16
N VAL A 119 13.85 30.62 3.26
CA VAL A 119 13.12 31.11 2.08
C VAL A 119 11.70 31.57 2.46
N TYR A 120 11.07 30.91 3.44
CA TYR A 120 9.75 31.32 3.93
C TYR A 120 9.78 32.71 4.59
N GLY A 121 10.87 33.07 5.27
CA GLY A 121 11.07 34.44 5.80
C GLY A 121 11.38 35.49 4.75
N MET A 122 11.67 35.08 3.51
CA MET A 122 11.94 35.96 2.36
C MET A 122 10.72 36.11 1.44
N GLU A 123 9.63 35.40 1.70
CA GLU A 123 8.39 35.55 0.95
C GLU A 123 7.77 36.93 1.28
N LEU A 124 7.69 37.78 0.25
CA LEU A 124 7.17 39.14 0.36
C LEU A 124 5.64 39.06 0.52
N VAL A 125 5.16 39.04 1.76
CA VAL A 125 3.71 38.98 2.06
C VAL A 125 3.00 40.26 1.59
N ASP A 126 3.69 41.40 1.62
CA ASP A 126 3.15 42.68 1.18
C ASP A 126 4.24 43.56 0.55
N SER A 127 3.92 44.26 -0.53
CA SER A 127 4.88 45.10 -1.24
C SER A 127 5.20 46.36 -0.44
N PRO A 128 6.48 46.72 -0.21
CA PRO A 128 6.81 47.95 0.50
C PRO A 128 6.32 49.16 -0.30
N HIS A 129 5.67 50.11 0.38
CA HIS A 129 5.15 51.34 -0.21
C HIS A 129 6.22 52.43 -0.40
N GLU A 130 7.43 52.20 0.11
CA GLU A 130 8.52 53.16 0.05
C GLU A 130 9.27 53.08 -1.28
N THR A 131 9.53 54.23 -1.88
CA THR A 131 10.31 54.35 -3.11
C THR A 131 11.66 54.96 -2.78
N TYR A 132 12.75 54.45 -3.37
CA TYR A 132 14.07 55.09 -3.22
C TYR A 132 14.06 56.41 -4.00
N ALA A 133 14.13 57.52 -3.28
CA ALA A 133 14.31 58.87 -3.81
C ALA A 133 15.77 59.16 -4.14
#